data_AF-A0A7S0EKS4-F1
#
_entry.id   AF-A0A7S0EKS4-F1
#
_cell.length_a   1.000
_cell.length_b   1.000
_cell.length_c   1.000
_cell.angle_alpha   90.00
_cell.angle_beta   90.00
_cell.angle_gamma   90.00
#
_symmetry.space_group_name_H-M   'P 1'
#
loop_
_entity.id
_entity.type
_entity.pdbx_description
1 polymer ?
#
loop_
_entity_poly.entity_id
_entity_poly.type
_entity_poly.pdbx_seq_one_letter_code
_entity_poly.pdbx_strand_id
1 'polypeptide(L)'
;AVAACAEGEARVIFAAEDHLNPLHHVMQLEMIKAVDALDERPFAIGLEMFYRQHQPALDAFVFQDGSFANLKKRTRWASTWGYDFNQYAKILAYARRHSIQLVGLNVPFGLVNAVANTGLDGLPDKLKTQLP
;
A
#
# COMPACT_ATOMS: atom_id res chain seq x y z
N ALA A 1 4.10 -1.56 -6.66
CA ALA A 1 2.86 -1.68 -7.47
C ALA A 1 1.69 -1.01 -6.74
N VAL A 2 0.82 -0.34 -7.50
CA VAL A 2 -0.43 0.26 -7.01
C VAL A 2 -1.64 -0.46 -7.64
N ALA A 3 -2.66 -0.77 -6.84
CA ALA A 3 -3.91 -1.38 -7.33
C ALA A 3 -5.14 -0.51 -6.99
N ALA A 4 -6.05 -0.29 -7.93
CA ALA A 4 -7.33 0.39 -7.66
C ALA A 4 -8.52 -0.57 -7.78
N CYS A 5 -9.44 -0.61 -6.80
CA CYS A 5 -10.64 -1.47 -6.80
C CYS A 5 -11.92 -0.65 -6.55
N ALA A 6 -12.97 -0.84 -7.37
CA ALA A 6 -14.33 -0.31 -7.16
C ALA A 6 -15.36 -1.46 -6.99
N GLU A 7 -16.43 -1.26 -6.19
CA GLU A 7 -17.45 -2.29 -5.95
C GLU A 7 -18.36 -2.55 -7.19
N GLY A 8 -18.63 -3.84 -7.48
CA GLY A 8 -19.23 -4.37 -8.72
C GLY A 8 -18.43 -5.57 -9.25
N GLU A 9 -18.52 -5.94 -10.53
CA GLU A 9 -17.45 -6.73 -11.17
C GLU A 9 -16.13 -6.00 -10.93
N ALA A 10 -15.31 -6.52 -10.02
CA ALA A 10 -14.18 -5.77 -9.47
C ALA A 10 -13.21 -5.41 -10.59
N ARG A 11 -13.15 -4.11 -10.92
CA ARG A 11 -12.16 -3.58 -11.85
C ARG A 11 -10.87 -3.35 -11.07
N VAL A 12 -9.81 -4.05 -11.47
CA VAL A 12 -8.48 -3.90 -10.88
C VAL A 12 -7.54 -3.29 -11.90
N ILE A 13 -6.96 -2.14 -11.58
CA ILE A 13 -5.92 -1.51 -12.41
C ILE A 13 -4.57 -1.71 -11.71
N PHE A 14 -3.60 -2.33 -12.38
CA PHE A 14 -2.24 -2.49 -11.87
C PHE A 14 -1.32 -1.43 -12.46
N ALA A 15 -0.60 -0.71 -11.60
CA ALA A 15 0.48 0.18 -12.00
C ALA A 15 1.81 -0.30 -11.39
N ALA A 16 2.71 -0.79 -12.25
CA ALA A 16 4.05 -1.22 -11.86
C ALA A 16 5.03 -0.03 -11.81
N GLU A 17 6.13 -0.21 -11.08
CA GLU A 17 7.24 0.74 -11.02
C GLU A 17 8.58 0.03 -10.85
N ASP A 18 9.63 0.67 -11.35
CA ASP A 18 10.95 0.66 -10.72
C ASP A 18 10.96 1.65 -9.54
N HIS A 19 11.27 1.16 -8.34
CA HIS A 19 11.23 1.93 -7.08
C HIS A 19 12.19 3.13 -7.04
N LEU A 20 13.21 3.16 -7.91
CA LEU A 20 14.18 4.26 -7.99
C LEU A 20 13.88 5.24 -9.11
N ASN A 21 12.87 4.98 -9.95
CA ASN A 21 12.53 5.85 -11.06
C ASN A 21 11.39 6.82 -10.66
N PRO A 22 11.69 8.12 -10.42
CA PRO A 22 10.69 9.09 -9.98
C PRO A 22 9.57 9.32 -11.00
N LEU A 23 9.79 9.06 -12.30
CA LEU A 23 8.77 9.24 -13.33
C LEU A 23 7.65 8.20 -13.22
N HIS A 24 7.95 6.98 -12.72
CA HIS A 24 6.92 5.97 -12.50
C HIS A 24 5.95 6.40 -11.39
N HIS A 25 6.45 6.98 -10.30
CA HIS A 25 5.61 7.53 -9.21
C HIS A 25 4.74 8.70 -9.69
N VAL A 26 5.26 9.54 -10.57
CA VAL A 26 4.48 10.61 -11.21
C VAL A 26 3.37 10.03 -12.07
N MET A 27 3.68 9.06 -12.94
CA MET A 27 2.70 8.38 -13.78
C MET A 27 1.58 7.74 -12.94
N GLN A 28 1.94 7.03 -11.87
CA GLN A 28 0.95 6.42 -10.96
C GLN A 28 0.01 7.46 -10.34
N LEU A 29 0.54 8.61 -9.91
CA LEU A 29 -0.29 9.70 -9.38
C LEU A 29 -1.26 10.24 -10.43
N GLU A 30 -0.81 10.42 -11.69
CA GLU A 30 -1.70 10.87 -12.77
C GLU A 30 -2.76 9.81 -13.11
N MET A 31 -2.44 8.52 -13.07
CA MET A 31 -3.42 7.44 -13.22
C MET A 31 -4.48 7.48 -12.11
N ILE A 32 -4.07 7.65 -10.84
CA ILE A 32 -4.99 7.77 -9.70
C ILE A 32 -5.94 8.95 -9.90
N LYS A 33 -5.43 10.12 -10.27
CA LYS A 33 -6.24 11.30 -10.56
C LYS A 33 -7.23 11.07 -11.70
N ALA A 34 -6.79 10.38 -12.76
CA ALA A 34 -7.66 10.05 -13.88
C ALA A 34 -8.80 9.12 -13.45
N VAL A 35 -8.52 8.10 -12.63
CA VAL A 35 -9.56 7.21 -12.08
C VAL A 35 -10.54 7.98 -11.20
N ASP A 36 -10.02 8.81 -10.27
CA ASP A 36 -10.82 9.65 -9.37
C ASP A 36 -11.71 10.66 -10.11
N ALA A 37 -11.30 11.10 -11.30
CA ALA A 37 -12.08 12.02 -12.14
C ALA A 37 -13.11 11.30 -13.04
N LEU A 38 -12.93 10.02 -13.33
CA LEU A 38 -13.76 9.27 -14.28
C LEU A 38 -14.93 8.53 -13.61
N ASP A 39 -14.78 8.12 -12.36
CA ASP A 39 -15.74 7.24 -11.70
C ASP A 39 -16.30 7.90 -10.43
N GLU A 40 -17.63 7.99 -10.34
CA GLU A 40 -18.31 8.41 -9.11
C GLU A 40 -18.28 7.30 -8.04
N ARG A 41 -17.83 6.10 -8.39
CA ARG A 41 -17.72 4.99 -7.45
C ARG A 41 -16.51 5.15 -6.55
N PRO A 42 -16.67 4.83 -5.25
CA PRO A 42 -15.53 4.78 -4.34
C PRO A 42 -14.53 3.73 -4.82
N PHE A 43 -13.25 4.06 -4.72
CA PHE A 43 -12.17 3.12 -4.93
C PHE A 43 -11.14 3.18 -3.80
N ALA A 44 -10.32 2.14 -3.71
CA ALA A 44 -9.18 2.09 -2.78
C ALA A 44 -7.86 2.03 -3.55
N ILE A 45 -6.77 2.47 -2.93
CA ILE A 45 -5.40 2.42 -3.47
C ILE A 45 -4.61 1.36 -2.68
N GLY A 46 -4.38 0.22 -3.30
CA GLY A 46 -3.49 -0.83 -2.82
C GLY A 46 -2.04 -0.46 -3.01
N LEU A 47 -1.21 -0.70 -1.99
CA LEU A 47 0.17 -0.23 -1.89
C LEU A 47 1.10 -1.36 -1.43
N GLU A 48 2.02 -1.79 -2.30
CA GLU A 48 2.96 -2.90 -2.06
C GLU A 48 3.93 -2.68 -0.90
N MET A 49 4.35 -1.43 -0.68
CA MET A 49 5.30 -1.04 0.36
C MET A 49 4.75 -1.14 1.79
N PHE A 50 3.44 -1.36 1.95
CA PHE A 50 2.80 -1.53 3.24
C PHE A 50 2.32 -2.97 3.43
N TYR A 51 2.55 -3.50 4.63
CA TYR A 51 1.97 -4.77 5.02
C TYR A 51 0.50 -4.63 5.38
N ARG A 52 -0.27 -5.71 5.27
CA ARG A 52 -1.67 -5.75 5.74
C ARG A 52 -1.83 -5.31 7.20
N GLN A 53 -0.86 -5.65 8.07
CA GLN A 53 -0.87 -5.26 9.48
C GLN A 53 -0.69 -3.74 9.69
N HIS A 54 -0.30 -2.99 8.64
CA HIS A 54 -0.22 -1.53 8.68
C HIS A 54 -1.57 -0.84 8.47
N GLN A 55 -2.67 -1.57 8.22
CA GLN A 55 -3.98 -0.99 7.94
C GLN A 55 -4.42 0.05 8.99
N PRO A 56 -4.28 -0.17 10.32
CA PRO A 56 -4.65 0.85 11.31
C PRO A 56 -3.81 2.14 11.23
N ALA A 57 -2.61 2.08 10.65
CA ALA A 57 -1.76 3.25 10.41
C ALA A 57 -2.15 4.00 9.13
N LEU A 58 -2.53 3.26 8.09
CA LEU A 58 -3.05 3.79 6.84
C LEU A 58 -4.39 4.48 7.05
N ASP A 59 -5.32 3.85 7.75
CA ASP A 59 -6.65 4.42 8.03
C ASP A 59 -6.55 5.69 8.86
N ALA A 60 -5.73 5.67 9.92
CA ALA A 60 -5.48 6.86 10.73
C ALA A 60 -4.78 7.98 9.94
N PHE A 61 -3.99 7.63 8.91
CA PHE A 61 -3.37 8.62 8.06
C PHE A 61 -4.38 9.31 7.13
N VAL A 62 -5.34 8.56 6.59
CA VAL A 62 -6.34 9.08 5.64
C VAL A 62 -7.52 9.75 6.35
N PHE A 63 -8.12 9.07 7.34
CA PHE A 63 -9.43 9.43 7.90
C PHE A 63 -9.37 10.15 9.26
N GLN A 64 -8.16 10.43 9.75
CA GLN A 64 -7.94 11.19 10.99
C GLN A 64 -6.91 12.30 10.71
N ASP A 65 -6.47 13.02 11.75
CA ASP A 65 -5.39 14.00 11.61
C ASP A 65 -3.99 13.35 11.60
N GLY A 66 -3.78 12.47 10.64
CA GLY A 66 -2.53 11.73 10.48
C GLY A 66 -1.41 12.59 9.88
N SER A 67 -0.17 12.28 10.27
CA SER A 67 1.03 12.93 9.73
C SER A 67 1.97 11.91 9.09
N PHE A 68 2.79 12.35 8.13
CA PHE A 68 3.82 11.49 7.54
C PHE A 68 4.82 10.98 8.58
N ALA A 69 5.12 11.77 9.61
CA ALA A 69 5.99 11.34 10.71
C ALA A 69 5.38 10.14 11.46
N ASN A 70 4.10 10.22 11.81
CA ASN A 70 3.40 9.12 12.48
C ASN A 70 3.25 7.89 11.58
N LEU A 71 2.91 8.09 10.30
CA LEU A 71 2.81 6.99 9.34
C LEU A 71 4.15 6.24 9.25
N LYS A 72 5.25 6.95 8.98
CA LYS A 72 6.60 6.36 8.88
C LYS A 72 7.00 5.60 10.15
N LYS A 73 6.70 6.15 11.34
CA LYS A 73 6.99 5.52 12.62
C LYS A 73 6.20 4.23 12.82
N ARG A 74 4.89 4.26 12.57
CA ARG A 74 3.98 3.13 12.79
C ARG A 74 4.20 1.99 11.81
N THR A 75 4.63 2.28 10.58
CA THR A 75 4.93 1.27 9.55
C THR A 75 6.40 0.87 9.52
N ARG A 76 7.21 1.45 10.41
CA ARG A 76 8.67 1.27 10.45
C ARG A 76 9.31 1.40 9.07
N TRP A 77 8.91 2.43 8.32
CA TRP A 77 9.21 2.61 6.90
C TRP A 77 10.67 2.31 6.51
N ALA A 78 11.62 2.81 7.31
CA ALA A 78 13.04 2.63 7.04
C ALA A 78 13.50 1.16 7.04
N SER A 79 12.89 0.30 7.85
CA SER A 79 13.24 -1.14 7.93
C SER A 79 12.31 -2.05 7.14
N THR A 80 11.12 -1.57 6.76
CA THR A 80 10.12 -2.37 6.03
C THR A 80 10.18 -2.17 4.52
N TRP A 81 10.40 -0.93 4.08
CA TRP A 81 10.52 -0.59 2.66
C TRP A 81 11.87 0.02 2.31
N GLY A 82 12.34 0.99 3.11
CA GLY A 82 13.70 1.54 3.00
C GLY A 82 13.95 2.53 1.86
N TYR A 83 13.07 2.64 0.86
CA TYR A 83 13.18 3.63 -0.22
C TYR A 83 12.88 5.06 0.26
N ASP A 84 13.30 6.07 -0.52
CA ASP A 84 12.96 7.47 -0.22
C ASP A 84 11.45 7.66 -0.17
N PHE A 85 10.96 8.05 1.02
CA PHE A 85 9.54 8.28 1.29
C PHE A 85 8.95 9.38 0.38
N ASN A 86 9.76 10.34 -0.06
CA ASN A 86 9.28 11.45 -0.90
C ASN A 86 8.76 11.00 -2.26
N GLN A 87 9.22 9.85 -2.76
CA GLN A 87 8.72 9.25 -3.99
C GLN A 87 7.22 8.90 -3.87
N TYR A 88 6.79 8.46 -2.69
CA TYR A 88 5.43 8.02 -2.41
C TYR A 88 4.55 9.11 -1.77
N ALA A 89 5.17 10.14 -1.19
CA ALA A 89 4.48 11.16 -0.40
C ALA A 89 3.34 11.85 -1.17
N LYS A 90 3.50 12.06 -2.49
CA LYS A 90 2.46 12.71 -3.30
C LYS A 90 1.21 11.84 -3.46
N ILE A 91 1.37 10.54 -3.67
CA ILE A 91 0.27 9.57 -3.75
C ILE A 91 -0.46 9.50 -2.40
N LEU A 92 0.28 9.39 -1.30
CA LEU A 92 -0.28 9.35 0.04
C LEU A 92 -1.03 10.65 0.39
N ALA A 93 -0.45 11.82 0.09
CA ALA A 93 -1.10 13.10 0.31
C ALA A 93 -2.37 13.26 -0.53
N TYR A 94 -2.38 12.74 -1.75
CA TYR A 94 -3.56 12.73 -2.61
C TYR A 94 -4.68 11.91 -1.97
N ALA A 95 -4.37 10.66 -1.58
CA ALA A 95 -5.33 9.77 -0.96
C ALA A 95 -5.95 10.36 0.32
N ARG A 96 -5.13 10.96 1.20
CA ARG A 96 -5.63 11.64 2.40
C ARG A 96 -6.58 12.80 2.07
N ARG A 97 -6.19 13.66 1.11
CA ARG A 97 -6.96 14.86 0.74
C ARG A 97 -8.32 14.51 0.13
N HIS A 98 -8.39 13.40 -0.61
CA HIS A 98 -9.60 12.93 -1.29
C HIS A 98 -10.34 11.85 -0.48
N SER A 99 -9.89 11.55 0.75
CA SER A 99 -10.44 10.49 1.60
C SER A 99 -10.50 9.11 0.91
N ILE A 100 -9.53 8.81 0.05
CA ILE A 100 -9.40 7.54 -0.65
C ILE A 100 -8.72 6.53 0.28
N GLN A 101 -9.33 5.36 0.47
CA GLN A 101 -8.78 4.32 1.32
C GLN A 101 -7.44 3.83 0.78
N LEU A 102 -6.45 3.72 1.67
CA LEU A 102 -5.17 3.07 1.36
C LEU A 102 -5.17 1.65 1.91
N VAL A 103 -4.70 0.68 1.13
CA VAL A 103 -4.67 -0.74 1.51
C VAL A 103 -3.25 -1.29 1.42
N GLY A 104 -2.74 -1.89 2.50
CA GLY A 104 -1.45 -2.57 2.48
C GLY A 104 -1.57 -3.93 1.79
N LEU A 105 -0.81 -4.15 0.71
CA LEU A 105 -0.94 -5.37 -0.11
C LEU A 105 -0.02 -6.50 0.33
N ASN A 106 1.04 -6.19 1.07
CA ASN A 106 2.14 -7.12 1.28
C ASN A 106 2.09 -7.79 2.66
N VAL A 107 3.00 -8.73 2.90
CA VAL A 107 3.20 -9.42 4.18
C VAL A 107 4.64 -9.19 4.66
N PRO A 108 4.93 -9.36 5.96
CA PRO A 108 6.28 -9.16 6.47
C PRO A 108 7.32 -10.03 5.74
N PHE A 109 8.48 -9.46 5.44
CA PHE A 109 9.56 -10.17 4.73
C PHE A 109 9.96 -11.49 5.41
N GLY A 110 9.94 -11.52 6.75
CA GLY A 110 10.21 -12.74 7.52
C GLY A 110 9.23 -13.87 7.23
N LEU A 111 7.96 -13.55 6.94
CA LEU A 111 6.97 -14.54 6.52
C LEU A 111 7.26 -15.06 5.10
N VAL A 112 7.56 -14.16 4.16
CA VAL A 112 7.94 -14.53 2.79
C VAL A 112 9.13 -15.49 2.80
N ASN A 113 10.17 -15.15 3.56
CA ASN A 113 11.36 -15.98 3.69
C ASN A 113 11.05 -17.33 4.36
N ALA A 114 10.19 -17.36 5.38
CA ALA A 114 9.79 -18.62 6.02
C ALA A 114 9.07 -19.53 5.02
N VAL A 115 8.08 -19.01 4.27
CA VAL A 115 7.37 -19.77 3.24
C VAL A 115 8.33 -20.28 2.16
N ALA A 116 9.27 -19.46 1.70
CA ALA A 116 10.24 -19.84 0.68
C ALA A 116 11.13 -21.01 1.12
N ASN A 117 11.46 -21.10 2.41
CA ASN A 117 12.35 -22.14 2.94
C ASN A 117 11.62 -23.41 3.38
N THR A 118 10.41 -23.29 3.95
CA THR A 118 9.71 -24.41 4.59
C THR A 118 8.43 -24.84 3.89
N GLY A 119 8.01 -24.11 2.85
CA GLY A 119 6.67 -24.21 2.30
C GLY A 119 5.61 -23.70 3.29
N LEU A 120 4.35 -23.69 2.86
CA LEU A 120 3.22 -23.26 3.71
C LEU A 120 2.99 -24.21 4.90
N ASP A 121 3.13 -25.52 4.67
CA ASP A 121 2.88 -26.54 5.69
C ASP A 121 3.92 -26.49 6.83
N GLY A 122 5.16 -26.09 6.50
CA GLY A 122 6.25 -25.96 7.46
C GLY A 122 6.25 -24.66 8.26
N LEU A 123 5.28 -23.77 8.07
CA LEU A 123 5.21 -22.52 8.82
C LEU A 123 4.87 -22.76 10.31
N PRO A 124 5.58 -22.11 11.24
CA PRO A 124 5.14 -22.01 12.62
C PRO A 124 3.75 -21.38 12.71
N ASP A 125 2.89 -21.87 13.62
CA ASP A 125 1.50 -21.41 13.72
C ASP A 125 1.36 -19.89 13.95
N LYS A 126 2.33 -19.30 14.66
CA LYS A 126 2.40 -17.85 14.88
C LYS A 126 2.54 -17.05 13.58
N LEU A 127 3.13 -17.62 12.54
CA LEU A 127 3.32 -17.00 11.23
C LEU A 127 2.13 -17.28 10.30
N LYS A 128 1.41 -18.39 10.47
CA LYS A 128 0.20 -18.70 9.70
C LYS A 128 -0.88 -17.63 9.87
N THR A 129 -0.98 -17.00 11.04
CA THR A 129 -1.93 -15.89 11.29
C THR A 129 -1.65 -14.63 10.48
N GLN A 130 -0.49 -14.55 9.81
CA GLN A 130 -0.10 -13.43 8.95
C GLN A 130 -0.29 -13.73 7.45
N LEU A 131 -0.75 -14.93 7.10
CA LEU A 131 -1.05 -15.29 5.73
C LEU A 131 -2.30 -14.55 5.21
N PRO A 132 -2.42 -14.42 3.88
CA PRO A 132 -3.56 -13.78 3.23
C PRO A 132 -4.93 -14.35 3.53
#